data_AF-A0A9E5I6K4-F1
#
_entry.id   AF-A0A9E5I6K4-F1
#
_cell.length_a   1.000
_cell.length_b   1.000
_cell.length_c   1.000
_cell.angle_alpha   90.00
_cell.angle_beta   90.00
_cell.angle_gamma   90.00
#
_symmetry.space_group_name_H-M   'P 1'
#
loop_
_entity.id
_entity.type
_entity.pdbx_description
1 polymer ?
#
loop_
_entity_poly.entity_id
_entity_poly.type
_entity_poly.pdbx_seq_one_letter_code
_entity_poly.pdbx_strand_id
1 'polypeptide(L)' 'ILRQGMKRQIRLMFRKLGFTVERLKRIRIARLGLGTLSPGEWRVLAPREMEKLGTSA' A
#
# COMPACT_ATOMS: atom_id res chain seq x y z
N ILE A 1 -4.23 -9.06 -1.93
CA ILE A 1 -3.67 -7.70 -2.17
C ILE A 1 -4.35 -7.12 -3.39
N LEU A 2 -4.86 -5.89 -3.31
CA LEU A 2 -5.56 -5.25 -4.42
C LEU A 2 -4.57 -4.79 -5.50
N ARG A 3 -4.97 -4.95 -6.78
CA ARG A 3 -4.22 -4.47 -7.95
C ARG A 3 -4.71 -3.12 -8.47
N GLN A 4 -5.85 -2.67 -7.98
CA GLN A 4 -6.50 -1.40 -8.33
C GLN A 4 -6.66 -0.52 -7.09
N GLY A 5 -6.92 0.77 -7.30
CA GLY A 5 -6.99 1.79 -6.25
C GLY A 5 -8.27 2.63 -6.30
N MET A 6 -9.45 2.00 -6.41
CA MET A 6 -10.70 2.75 -6.49
C MET A 6 -10.97 3.54 -5.20
N LYS A 7 -11.68 4.67 -5.31
CA LYS A 7 -12.01 5.55 -4.17
C LYS A 7 -12.70 4.74 -3.06
N ARG A 8 -12.06 4.71 -1.87
CA ARG A 8 -12.57 4.02 -0.66
C ARG A 8 -12.85 2.52 -0.86
N GLN A 9 -12.24 1.86 -1.85
CA GLN A 9 -12.51 0.47 -2.24
C GLN A 9 -12.62 -0.50 -1.05
N ILE A 10 -11.59 -0.55 -0.20
CA ILE A 10 -11.56 -1.46 0.97
C ILE A 10 -12.73 -1.17 1.92
N ARG A 11 -12.98 0.12 2.23
CA ARG A 11 -14.07 0.50 3.15
C ARG A 11 -15.45 0.17 2.58
N LEU A 12 -15.63 0.26 1.26
CA LEU A 12 -16.88 -0.10 0.60
C LEU A 12 -17.07 -1.62 0.54
N MET A 13 -16.01 -2.39 0.28
CA MET A 13 -16.06 -3.86 0.29
C MET A 13 -16.51 -4.40 1.65
N PHE A 14 -15.92 -3.92 2.75
CA PHE A 14 -16.29 -4.36 4.10
C PHE A 14 -17.69 -3.89 4.50
N ARG A 15 -18.10 -2.67 4.11
CA ARG A 15 -19.46 -2.18 4.36
C ARG A 15 -20.53 -3.07 3.74
N LYS A 16 -20.29 -3.59 2.53
CA LYS A 16 -21.23 -4.53 1.88
C LYS A 16 -21.43 -5.82 2.67
N LEU A 17 -20.50 -6.17 3.55
CA LEU A 17 -20.57 -7.33 4.43
C LEU A 17 -21.06 -6.96 5.84
N GLY A 18 -21.50 -5.72 6.07
CA GLY A 18 -21.94 -5.24 7.39
C GLY A 18 -20.82 -4.80 8.33
N PHE A 19 -19.57 -4.73 7.86
CA PHE A 19 -18.43 -4.36 8.70
C PHE A 19 -18.00 -2.89 8.52
N THR A 20 -17.56 -2.29 9.62
CA THR A 20 -16.91 -0.97 9.63
C THR A 20 -15.40 -1.12 9.78
N VAL A 21 -14.64 -0.50 8.88
CA VAL A 21 -13.17 -0.48 8.98
C VAL A 21 -12.74 0.63 9.93
N GLU A 22 -12.27 0.27 11.12
CA GLU A 22 -11.78 1.24 12.13
C GLU A 22 -10.43 1.83 11.71
N ARG A 23 -9.45 0.99 11.40
CA ARG A 23 -8.10 1.41 10.97
C ARG A 23 -7.72 0.77 9.64
N LEU A 24 -7.19 1.58 8.73
CA LEU A 24 -6.63 1.10 7.46
C LEU A 24 -5.22 1.65 7.29
N LYS A 25 -4.22 0.77 7.31
CA LYS A 25 -2.81 1.11 7.10
C LYS A 25 -2.28 0.38 5.88
N ARG A 26 -1.70 1.12 4.93
CA ARG A 26 -1.01 0.54 3.77
C ARG A 26 0.42 0.20 4.17
N ILE A 27 0.74 -1.09 4.17
CA ILE A 27 2.07 -1.59 4.60
C ILE A 27 3.00 -1.90 3.43
N ARG A 28 2.49 -1.96 2.20
CA ARG A 28 3.27 -2.32 1.01
C ARG A 28 2.63 -1.77 -0.27
N ILE A 29 3.46 -1.42 -1.24
CA ILE A 29 3.08 -1.10 -2.62
C ILE A 29 4.02 -1.89 -3.53
N ALA A 30 3.47 -2.73 -4.42
CA ALA A 30 4.27 -3.63 -5.26
C ALA A 30 5.34 -4.36 -4.43
N ARG A 31 6.62 -4.18 -4.75
CA ARG A 31 7.76 -4.81 -4.06
C ARG A 31 8.33 -3.97 -2.90
N LEU A 32 7.75 -2.80 -2.61
CA LEU A 32 8.20 -1.86 -1.58
C LEU A 32 7.37 -1.98 -0.30
N GLY A 33 8.00 -2.43 0.79
CA GLY A 33 7.40 -2.42 2.12
C GLY A 33 7.57 -1.08 2.84
N LEU A 34 6.68 -0.79 3.79
CA LEU A 34 6.80 0.37 4.69
C LEU A 34 8.03 0.28 5.60
N GLY A 35 8.44 -0.94 5.97
CA GLY A 35 9.60 -1.18 6.83
C GLY A 35 9.44 -0.53 8.20
N THR A 36 10.48 0.18 8.64
CA THR A 36 10.58 0.83 9.95
C THR A 36 10.22 2.33 9.93
N LEU A 37 9.67 2.85 8.83
CA LEU A 37 9.31 4.26 8.72
C LEU A 37 8.17 4.63 9.68
N SER A 38 8.39 5.70 10.45
CA SER A 38 7.38 6.29 11.31
C SER A 38 6.36 7.09 10.49
N PRO A 39 5.16 7.36 11.03
CA PRO A 39 4.18 8.22 10.37
C PRO A 39 4.77 9.60 10.05
N GLY A 40 4.64 10.05 8.80
CA GLY A 40 5.17 11.34 8.34
C GLY A 40 6.61 11.28 7.82
N GLU A 41 7.34 10.21 8.09
CA GLU A 41 8.69 10.02 7.57
C GLU A 41 8.66 9.59 6.10
N TRP A 42 9.72 9.98 5.39
CA TRP A 42 10.03 9.52 4.05
C TRP A 42 11.51 9.20 3.95
N ARG A 43 11.87 8.38 2.97
CA ARG A 43 13.26 8.08 2.63
C ARG A 43 13.40 7.95 1.13
N VAL A 44 14.61 8.14 0.65
CA VAL A 44 14.97 7.81 -0.73
C VAL A 44 15.02 6.27 -0.88
N LEU A 45 14.59 5.79 -2.04
CA LEU A 45 14.65 4.36 -2.37
C LEU A 45 16.09 3.96 -2.67
N ALA A 46 16.51 2.80 -2.17
CA ALA A 46 17.82 2.26 -2.51
C ALA A 46 17.87 1.83 -4.00
N PRO A 47 19.04 1.81 -4.66
CA PRO A 47 19.16 1.40 -6.05
C PRO A 47 18.49 0.04 -6.36
N ARG A 48 18.72 -0.95 -5.49
CA ARG A 48 18.06 -2.28 -5.55
C ARG A 48 16.52 -2.25 -5.49
N GLU A 49 15.95 -1.24 -4.84
CA GLU A 49 14.49 -1.07 -4.74
C GLU A 49 13.94 -0.38 -6.00
N MET A 50 14.72 0.54 -6.58
CA MET A 50 14.44 1.17 -7.87
C MET A 50 14.46 0.15 -9.01
N GLU A 51 15.46 -0.72 -9.07
CA GLU A 51 15.52 -1.83 -10.04
C GLU A 51 14.29 -2.73 -9.96
N LYS A 52 13.82 -3.02 -8.74
CA LYS A 52 12.61 -3.82 -8.50
C LYS A 52 11.32 -3.16 -8.99
N LEU A 53 11.32 -1.83 -9.16
CA LEU A 53 10.20 -1.09 -9.77
C LEU A 53 10.36 -0.96 -11.28
N GLY A 54 11.61 -0.80 -11.75
CA GLY A 54 11.99 -0.54 -13.14
C GLY A 54 12.09 -1.76 -14.04
N THR A 55 11.12 -2.67 -13.96
CA THR A 55 10.94 -3.67 -15.02
C THR A 55 9.46 -4.01 -15.13
N SER A 56 8.71 -3.09 -15.74
CA SER A 56 7.52 -3.44 -16.49
C SER A 56 8.01 -4.01 -17.83
N ALA A 57 8.32 -5.30 -17.86
CA ALA A 57 8.23 -6.07 -19.09
C ALA A 57 6.76 -6.47 -19.29
#